data_AF-A0A7X0RLA3-F1
#
_entry.id   AF-A0A7X0RLA3-F1
#
_cell.length_a   1.000
_cell.length_b   1.000
_cell.length_c   1.000
_cell.angle_alpha   90.00
_cell.angle_beta   90.00
_cell.angle_gamma   90.00
#
_symmetry.space_group_name_H-M   'P 1'
#
loop_
_entity.id
_entity.type
_entity.pdbx_description
1 polymer ?
#
loop_
_entity_poly.entity_id
_entity_poly.type
_entity_poly.pdbx_seq_one_letter_code
_entity_poly.pdbx_strand_id
1 'polypeptide(L)'
;MSLPRTLAGVLVRSAVLALVVAAYGAVIDRSGSTDALGAGLLAFLLVVVVAFGWAFVDGLRHGLVPALVTWVLTAALGGMAICVALAVTVADENVGSAIADSAVFFAVLLVVPALVGLGLGAVVHRVRGREVTPA
;
A
#
# COMPACT_ATOMS: atom_id res chain seq x y z
N MET A 1 13.15 16.09 -3.50
CA MET A 1 13.35 15.22 -2.32
C MET A 1 14.71 14.56 -2.44
N SER A 2 15.47 14.44 -1.35
CA SER A 2 16.72 13.68 -1.37
C SER A 2 16.42 12.17 -1.52
N LEU A 3 17.18 11.47 -2.35
CA LEU A 3 17.09 10.02 -2.56
C LEU A 3 16.92 9.21 -1.25
N PRO A 4 17.71 9.42 -0.18
CA PRO A 4 17.57 8.66 1.07
C PRO A 4 16.20 8.83 1.73
N ARG A 5 15.58 10.02 1.63
CA ARG A 5 14.25 10.27 2.22
C ARG A 5 13.15 9.54 1.46
N THR A 6 13.26 9.48 0.13
CA THR A 6 12.33 8.70 -0.70
C THR A 6 12.44 7.21 -0.37
N LEU A 7 13.67 6.67 -0.32
CA LEU A 7 13.91 5.26 0.00
C LEU A 7 13.38 4.89 1.39
N ALA A 8 13.69 5.69 2.41
CA ALA A 8 13.14 5.49 3.75
C ALA A 8 11.61 5.52 3.75
N GLY A 9 11.00 6.45 3.00
CA GLY A 9 9.56 6.53 2.86
C GLY A 9 8.94 5.29 2.20
N VAL A 10 9.57 4.76 1.16
CA VAL A 10 9.15 3.52 0.48
C VAL A 10 9.22 2.35 1.45
N LEU A 11 10.37 2.17 2.13
CA LEU A 11 10.59 1.09 3.09
C LEU A 11 9.55 1.10 4.21
N VAL A 12 9.30 2.27 4.81
CA VAL A 12 8.31 2.40 5.89
C VAL A 12 6.91 2.05 5.41
N ARG A 13 6.49 2.55 4.24
CA ARG A 13 5.15 2.24 3.70
C ARG A 13 5.00 0.75 3.39
N SER A 14 5.98 0.16 2.71
CA SER A 14 6.00 -1.27 2.41
C SER A 14 5.94 -2.12 3.68
N ALA A 15 6.72 -1.76 4.71
CA ALA A 15 6.72 -2.45 5.99
C ALA A 15 5.36 -2.34 6.70
N VAL A 16 4.77 -1.15 6.75
CA VAL A 16 3.44 -0.95 7.37
C VAL A 16 2.37 -1.76 6.66
N LEU A 17 2.34 -1.76 5.33
CA LEU A 17 1.37 -2.55 4.56
C LEU A 17 1.53 -4.05 4.80
N ALA A 18 2.77 -4.55 4.79
CA ALA A 18 3.05 -5.95 5.12
C ALA A 18 2.63 -6.31 6.56
N LEU A 19 2.90 -5.43 7.53
CA LEU A 19 2.50 -5.61 8.93
C LEU A 19 0.98 -5.61 9.10
N VAL A 20 0.24 -4.76 8.38
CA VAL A 20 -1.23 -4.76 8.40
C VAL A 20 -1.77 -6.11 7.96
N VAL A 21 -1.25 -6.65 6.85
CA VAL A 21 -1.67 -7.96 6.35
C VAL A 21 -1.29 -9.08 7.32
N ALA A 22 -0.06 -9.09 7.82
CA ALA A 22 0.41 -10.10 8.76
C ALA A 22 -0.37 -10.09 10.08
N ALA A 23 -0.62 -8.90 10.64
CA ALA A 23 -1.40 -8.73 11.86
C ALA A 23 -2.85 -9.20 11.67
N TYR A 24 -3.46 -8.85 10.52
CA TYR A 24 -4.80 -9.30 10.19
C TYR A 24 -4.87 -10.83 10.02
N GLY A 25 -3.90 -11.43 9.32
CA GLY A 25 -3.80 -12.89 9.19
C GLY A 25 -3.72 -13.57 10.55
N ALA A 26 -2.87 -13.08 11.45
CA ALA A 26 -2.75 -13.61 12.81
C ALA A 26 -4.04 -13.48 13.65
N VAL A 27 -4.85 -12.44 13.40
CA VAL A 27 -6.17 -12.29 14.05
C VAL A 27 -7.17 -13.31 13.51
N ILE A 28 -7.20 -13.53 12.20
CA ILE A 28 -8.08 -14.50 11.56
C ILE A 28 -7.74 -15.92 12.01
N ASP A 29 -6.45 -16.29 12.04
CA ASP A 29 -6.00 -17.62 12.48
C ASP A 29 -6.46 -17.93 13.91
N ARG A 30 -6.51 -16.91 14.79
CA ARG A 30 -6.98 -17.05 16.17
C ARG A 30 -8.50 -17.04 16.32
N SER A 31 -9.23 -16.54 15.32
CA SER A 31 -10.68 -16.38 15.40
C SER A 31 -11.45 -17.71 15.26
N GLY A 32 -10.82 -18.75 14.70
CA GLY A 32 -11.49 -20.01 14.38
C GLY A 32 -12.56 -19.89 13.29
N SER A 33 -12.61 -18.76 12.57
CA SER A 33 -13.56 -18.53 11.48
C SER A 33 -13.33 -19.50 10.32
N THR A 34 -14.40 -20.03 9.75
CA THR A 34 -14.37 -20.85 8.54
C THR A 34 -14.71 -20.04 7.28
N ASP A 35 -15.02 -18.76 7.42
CA ASP A 35 -15.36 -17.88 6.29
C ASP A 35 -14.09 -17.29 5.66
N ALA A 36 -13.46 -18.09 4.79
CA ALA A 36 -12.27 -17.68 4.06
C ALA A 36 -12.53 -16.50 3.11
N LEU A 37 -13.73 -16.42 2.53
CA LEU A 37 -14.06 -15.40 1.53
C LEU A 37 -14.25 -14.04 2.20
N GLY A 38 -15.03 -13.98 3.28
CA GLY A 38 -15.19 -12.78 4.08
C GLY A 38 -13.87 -12.28 4.67
N ALA A 39 -13.03 -13.21 5.16
CA ALA A 39 -11.71 -12.88 5.69
C ALA A 39 -10.80 -12.25 4.61
N GLY A 40 -10.76 -12.82 3.42
CA GLY A 40 -9.98 -12.30 2.30
C GLY A 40 -10.46 -10.92 1.82
N LEU A 41 -11.79 -10.72 1.71
CA LEU A 41 -12.37 -9.43 1.31
C LEU A 41 -12.08 -8.32 2.32
N LEU A 42 -12.12 -8.63 3.61
CA LEU A 42 -11.79 -7.64 4.64
C LEU A 42 -10.30 -7.29 4.66
N ALA A 43 -9.40 -8.28 4.47
CA ALA A 43 -7.97 -8.01 4.28
C ALA A 43 -7.72 -7.08 3.08
N PHE A 44 -8.37 -7.38 1.95
CA PHE A 44 -8.33 -6.58 0.74
C PHE A 44 -8.78 -5.14 1.02
N LEU A 45 -9.94 -4.97 1.66
CA LEU A 45 -10.49 -3.66 1.98
C LEU A 45 -9.56 -2.85 2.89
N LEU A 46 -8.96 -3.49 3.91
CA LEU A 46 -8.00 -2.84 4.81
C LEU A 46 -6.80 -2.29 4.04
N VAL A 47 -6.19 -3.11 3.18
CA VAL A 47 -5.05 -2.69 2.35
C VAL A 47 -5.43 -1.52 1.44
N VAL A 48 -6.58 -1.61 0.77
CA VAL A 48 -7.11 -0.57 -0.11
C VAL A 48 -7.31 0.75 0.64
N VAL A 49 -7.95 0.72 1.81
CA VAL A 49 -8.23 1.92 2.61
C VAL A 49 -6.93 2.57 3.10
N VAL A 50 -5.98 1.77 3.59
CA VAL A 50 -4.68 2.27 4.04
C VAL A 50 -3.88 2.87 2.89
N ALA A 51 -3.81 2.18 1.75
CA ALA A 51 -3.10 2.66 0.56
C ALA A 51 -3.73 3.96 0.04
N PHE A 52 -5.05 3.99 -0.12
CA PHE A 52 -5.80 5.17 -0.55
C PHE A 52 -5.60 6.36 0.38
N GLY A 53 -5.84 6.16 1.69
CA GLY A 53 -5.79 7.25 2.67
C GLY A 53 -4.40 7.85 2.79
N TRP A 54 -3.36 7.00 2.79
CA TRP A 54 -1.99 7.49 2.87
C TRP A 54 -1.55 8.16 1.56
N ALA A 55 -1.91 7.61 0.41
CA ALA A 55 -1.63 8.24 -0.88
C ALA A 55 -2.34 9.60 -1.05
N PHE A 56 -3.56 9.72 -0.53
CA PHE A 56 -4.27 10.99 -0.45
C PHE A 56 -3.52 12.02 0.38
N VAL A 57 -3.07 11.66 1.58
CA VAL A 57 -2.26 12.54 2.44
C VAL A 57 -0.93 12.92 1.76
N ASP A 58 -0.30 11.99 1.06
CA ASP A 58 0.93 12.27 0.31
C ASP A 58 0.70 13.24 -0.85
N GLY A 59 -0.37 13.04 -1.63
CA GLY A 59 -0.77 13.95 -2.71
C GLY A 59 -1.10 15.35 -2.20
N LEU A 60 -1.78 15.46 -1.05
CA LEU A 60 -2.07 16.72 -0.37
C LEU A 60 -0.82 17.50 0.03
N ARG A 61 0.21 16.80 0.51
CA ARG A 61 1.41 17.41 1.12
C ARG A 61 2.52 17.70 0.11
N HIS A 62 2.70 16.84 -0.88
CA HIS A 62 3.89 16.85 -1.76
C HIS A 62 3.56 17.05 -3.24
N GLY A 63 2.27 17.10 -3.61
CA GLY A 63 1.82 17.16 -4.99
C GLY A 63 1.93 15.82 -5.73
N LEU A 64 1.49 15.80 -6.99
CA LEU A 64 1.26 14.55 -7.73
C LEU A 64 2.55 13.78 -8.05
N VAL A 65 3.51 14.43 -8.72
CA VAL A 65 4.66 13.74 -9.33
C VAL A 65 5.60 13.10 -8.29
N PRO A 66 6.03 13.80 -7.21
CA PRO A 66 6.94 13.19 -6.23
C PRO A 66 6.28 12.03 -5.45
N ALA A 67 4.99 12.18 -5.15
CA ALA A 67 4.24 11.15 -4.44
C ALA A 67 3.94 9.94 -5.35
N LEU A 68 3.70 10.14 -6.65
CA LEU A 68 3.49 9.06 -7.61
C LEU A 68 4.68 8.11 -7.67
N VAL A 69 5.90 8.64 -7.83
CA VAL A 69 7.13 7.83 -7.88
C VAL A 69 7.28 7.01 -6.59
N THR A 70 7.02 7.63 -5.44
CA THR A 70 7.10 6.96 -4.15
C THR A 70 6.09 5.81 -4.06
N TRP A 71 4.85 6.00 -4.54
CA TRP A 71 3.80 4.98 -4.50
C TRP A 71 4.00 3.85 -5.50
N VAL A 72 4.55 4.13 -6.68
CA VAL A 72 4.93 3.08 -7.63
C VAL A 72 6.01 2.17 -7.03
N LEU A 73 7.05 2.75 -6.43
CA LEU A 73 8.09 1.99 -5.75
C LEU A 73 7.56 1.23 -4.53
N THR A 74 6.68 1.88 -3.75
CA THR A 74 6.02 1.27 -2.59
C THR A 74 5.15 0.09 -3.00
N ALA A 75 4.43 0.18 -4.11
CA ALA A 75 3.58 -0.92 -4.56
C ALA A 75 4.40 -2.10 -5.08
N ALA A 76 5.48 -1.86 -5.83
CA ALA A 76 6.39 -2.91 -6.27
C ALA A 76 7.04 -3.64 -5.08
N LEU A 77 7.64 -2.88 -4.15
CA LEU A 77 8.30 -3.46 -2.98
C LEU A 77 7.30 -4.01 -1.97
N GLY A 78 6.19 -3.31 -1.76
CA GLY A 78 5.12 -3.68 -0.82
C GLY A 78 4.38 -4.93 -1.25
N GLY A 79 4.11 -5.10 -2.56
CA GLY A 79 3.54 -6.33 -3.08
C GLY A 79 4.41 -7.55 -2.77
N MET A 80 5.72 -7.42 -2.98
CA MET A 80 6.68 -8.47 -2.60
C MET A 80 6.76 -8.68 -1.08
N ALA A 81 6.78 -7.61 -0.30
CA ALA A 81 6.83 -7.69 1.17
C ALA A 81 5.59 -8.37 1.76
N ILE A 82 4.40 -8.14 1.19
CA ILE A 82 3.16 -8.83 1.57
C ILE A 82 3.27 -10.32 1.25
N CYS A 83 3.74 -10.70 0.06
CA CYS A 83 3.95 -12.11 -0.28
C CYS A 83 4.90 -12.81 0.69
N VAL A 84 6.02 -12.15 1.04
CA VAL A 84 6.98 -12.70 2.02
C VAL A 84 6.33 -12.83 3.40
N ALA A 85 5.56 -11.83 3.85
CA ALA A 85 4.88 -11.87 5.14
C ALA A 85 3.89 -13.06 5.21
N LEU A 86 3.12 -13.27 4.15
CA LEU A 86 2.18 -14.40 4.05
C LEU A 86 2.90 -15.76 3.98
N ALA A 87 3.99 -15.85 3.23
CA ALA A 87 4.79 -17.07 3.11
C ALA A 87 5.48 -17.45 4.43
N VAL A 88 5.88 -16.48 5.26
CA VAL A 88 6.45 -16.77 6.58
C VAL A 88 5.37 -17.27 7.55
N THR A 89 4.12 -16.82 7.40
CA THR A 89 3.01 -17.29 8.24
C THR A 89 2.46 -18.65 7.83
N VAL A 90 2.53 -18.99 6.54
CA VAL A 90 2.03 -20.24 5.97
C VAL A 90 3.25 -21.07 5.58
N ALA A 91 3.69 -21.98 6.45
CA ALA A 91 4.89 -22.80 6.25
C ALA A 91 4.74 -23.75 5.03
N ASP A 92 4.94 -23.20 3.83
CA ASP A 92 4.87 -23.90 2.55
C ASP A 92 6.27 -24.05 1.95
N GLU A 93 6.55 -25.17 1.28
CA GLU A 93 7.86 -25.46 0.67
C GLU A 93 7.97 -24.92 -0.77
N ASN A 94 6.86 -24.50 -1.40
CA ASN A 94 6.82 -23.98 -2.79
C ASN A 94 6.72 -22.45 -2.90
N VAL A 95 7.27 -21.74 -1.92
CA VAL A 95 7.12 -20.29 -1.73
C VAL A 95 7.62 -19.44 -2.90
N GLY A 96 8.68 -19.86 -3.60
CA GLY A 96 9.36 -19.01 -4.59
C GLY A 96 8.53 -18.63 -5.82
N SER A 97 7.86 -19.59 -6.47
CA SER A 97 7.02 -19.32 -7.66
C SER A 97 5.70 -18.66 -7.29
N ALA A 98 5.10 -19.03 -6.16
CA ALA A 98 3.88 -18.42 -5.65
C ALA A 98 4.08 -16.93 -5.28
N ILE A 99 5.27 -16.54 -4.80
CA ILE A 99 5.60 -15.14 -4.50
C ILE A 99 5.55 -14.28 -5.76
N ALA A 100 6.12 -14.74 -6.89
CA ALA A 100 6.27 -13.92 -8.09
C ALA A 100 4.92 -13.52 -8.70
N ASP A 101 4.03 -14.49 -8.89
CA ASP A 101 2.68 -14.24 -9.45
C ASP A 101 1.82 -13.41 -8.48
N SER A 102 1.89 -13.71 -7.18
CA SER A 102 1.14 -12.98 -6.15
C SER A 102 1.65 -11.55 -5.97
N ALA A 103 2.95 -11.31 -6.16
CA ALA A 103 3.54 -9.99 -5.98
C ALA A 103 3.00 -8.98 -6.99
N VAL A 104 2.79 -9.41 -8.25
CA VAL A 104 2.17 -8.56 -9.27
C VAL A 104 0.73 -8.23 -8.89
N PHE A 105 -0.03 -9.22 -8.43
CA PHE A 105 -1.40 -9.01 -7.95
C PHE A 105 -1.44 -7.97 -6.81
N PHE A 106 -0.63 -8.13 -5.77
CA PHE A 106 -0.56 -7.17 -4.67
C PHE A 106 -0.03 -5.79 -5.08
N ALA A 107 0.91 -5.73 -6.03
CA ALA A 107 1.38 -4.46 -6.55
C ALA A 107 0.24 -3.70 -7.24
N VAL A 108 -0.56 -4.35 -8.10
CA VAL A 108 -1.74 -3.72 -8.72
C VAL A 108 -2.76 -3.32 -7.65
N LEU A 109 -2.98 -4.19 -6.65
CA LEU A 109 -3.86 -3.94 -5.50
C LEU A 109 -3.52 -2.64 -4.76
N LEU A 110 -2.22 -2.34 -4.66
CA LEU A 110 -1.72 -1.16 -3.98
C LEU A 110 -1.72 0.06 -4.91
N VAL A 111 -1.26 -0.09 -6.16
CA VAL A 111 -1.15 1.03 -7.11
C VAL A 111 -2.50 1.65 -7.39
N VAL A 112 -3.52 0.86 -7.74
CA VAL A 112 -4.81 1.41 -8.20
C VAL A 112 -5.46 2.33 -7.16
N PRO A 113 -5.72 1.91 -5.91
CA PRO A 113 -6.30 2.82 -4.91
C PRO A 113 -5.36 3.95 -4.52
N ALA A 114 -4.04 3.72 -4.52
CA ALA A 114 -3.07 4.78 -4.29
C ALA A 114 -3.15 5.88 -5.36
N LEU A 115 -3.29 5.53 -6.64
CA LEU A 115 -3.45 6.50 -7.73
C LEU A 115 -4.69 7.36 -7.55
N VAL A 116 -5.81 6.75 -7.13
CA VAL A 116 -7.06 7.48 -6.86
C VAL A 116 -6.86 8.45 -5.69
N GLY A 117 -6.31 7.96 -4.56
CA GLY A 117 -6.04 8.79 -3.39
C GLY A 117 -5.10 9.95 -3.72
N LEU A 118 -3.98 9.64 -4.38
CA LEU A 118 -2.98 10.59 -4.83
C LEU A 118 -3.56 11.66 -5.75
N GLY A 119 -4.38 11.25 -6.73
CA GLY A 119 -5.05 12.16 -7.66
C GLY A 119 -5.94 13.15 -6.93
N LEU A 120 -6.80 12.67 -6.03
CA LEU A 120 -7.68 13.51 -5.22
C LEU A 120 -6.88 14.46 -4.31
N GLY A 121 -5.85 13.95 -3.63
CA GLY A 121 -5.00 14.76 -2.76
C GLY A 121 -4.25 15.86 -3.52
N ALA A 122 -3.75 15.55 -4.72
CA ALA A 122 -3.05 16.51 -5.56
C ALA A 122 -3.99 17.60 -6.12
N VAL A 123 -5.25 17.28 -6.42
CA VAL A 123 -6.25 18.28 -6.81
C VAL A 123 -6.47 19.28 -5.67
N VAL A 124 -6.69 18.78 -4.45
CA VAL A 124 -6.87 19.64 -3.26
C VAL A 124 -5.62 20.48 -2.98
N HIS A 125 -4.42 19.93 -3.15
CA HIS A 125 -3.16 20.66 -3.02
C HIS A 125 -3.10 21.86 -3.98
N ARG A 126 -3.49 21.67 -5.25
CA ARG A 126 -3.50 22.74 -6.27
C ARG A 126 -4.52 23.83 -5.97
N VAL A 127 -5.70 23.48 -5.46
CA VAL A 127 -6.74 24.45 -5.11
C VAL A 127 -6.24 25.36 -3.99
N ARG A 128 -5.67 24.79 -2.92
CA ARG A 128 -5.10 25.56 -1.79
C ARG A 128 -3.94 26.47 -2.21
N GLY A 129 -3.11 26.02 -3.15
CA GLY A 129 -2.00 26.83 -3.66
C GLY A 129 -2.43 28.08 -4.45
N ARG A 130 -3.64 28.09 -5.02
CA ARG A 130 -4.16 29.24 -5.79
C ARG A 130 -4.72 30.37 -4.91
N GLU A 131 -5.17 30.07 -3.70
CA GLU A 131 -5.74 31.06 -2.77
C GLU A 131 -4.68 32.00 -2.17
N VAL A 132 -3.39 31.63 -2.23
CA VAL A 132 -2.29 32.38 -1.57
C VAL A 132 -1.66 33.43 -2.49
N THR A 133 -1.99 33.45 -3.78
CA THR A 133 -1.49 34.45 -4.73
C THR A 133 -2.62 35.38 -5.16
N PRO A 134 -2.93 36.45 -4.40
CA PRO A 134 -3.80 37.50 -4.90
C PRO A 134 -3.12 38.15 -6.12
N ALA A 135 -3.92 38.34 -7.18
CA ALA A 135 -3.52 38.97 -8.43
C ALA A 135 -3.02 40.42 -8.24
#